data_AF-A0A060X0E8-F1
#
_entry.id   AF-A0A060X0E8-F1
#
_cell.length_a   1.000
_cell.length_b   1.000
_cell.length_c   1.000
_cell.angle_alpha   90.00
_cell.angle_beta   90.00
_cell.angle_gamma   90.00
#
_symmetry.space_group_name_H-M   'P 1'
#
loop_
_entity.id
_entity.type
_entity.pdbx_description
1 polymer ?
#
loop_
_entity_poly.entity_id
_entity_poly.type
_entity_poly.pdbx_seq_one_letter_code
_entity_poly.pdbx_strand_id
1 'polypeptide(L)'
;MKLDSIFTAMGIESEEDVYKLADFFMKYRHTQGEQTQDVTAKWGVASPQAERGEFTSSCSPPSDLIHPNDVLVALRAFTAQHCRPRELAASHQNSMLGLGGRDDTEDAAYWEAMGDVIPEAKLKIWGALEAALDKYHIVLTERSKFITDTQSLKQQNTELRMLLHQYVNSRVNAELEIPPNLVMQLAPEGTN
;
A
#
# COMPACT_ATOMS: atom_id res chain seq x y z
N MET A 1 -12.98 0.73 -34.41
CA MET A 1 -11.55 1.08 -34.45
C MET A 1 -10.80 -0.09 -35.09
N LYS A 2 -10.11 0.11 -36.22
CA LYS A 2 -9.29 -0.95 -36.84
C LYS A 2 -7.85 -0.83 -36.32
N LEU A 3 -7.24 -1.96 -35.96
CA LEU A 3 -5.87 -2.02 -35.43
C LEU A 3 -4.85 -1.47 -36.45
N ASP A 4 -5.11 -1.69 -37.73
CA ASP A 4 -4.41 -1.10 -38.87
C ASP A 4 -4.35 0.45 -38.83
N SER A 5 -5.42 1.10 -38.39
CA SER A 5 -5.44 2.57 -38.23
C SER A 5 -4.56 3.04 -37.07
N ILE A 6 -4.43 2.24 -36.01
CA ILE A 6 -3.57 2.55 -34.85
C ILE A 6 -2.11 2.34 -35.24
N PHE A 7 -1.78 1.25 -35.93
CA PHE A 7 -0.43 0.98 -36.43
C PHE A 7 0.03 2.05 -37.43
N THR A 8 -0.85 2.44 -38.36
CA THR A 8 -0.59 3.55 -39.29
C THR A 8 -0.35 4.87 -38.56
N ALA A 9 -1.13 5.17 -37.50
CA ALA A 9 -0.95 6.38 -36.69
C ALA A 9 0.35 6.36 -35.86
N MET A 10 0.82 5.17 -35.48
CA MET A 10 2.10 4.97 -34.78
C MET A 10 3.29 4.79 -35.74
N GLY A 11 3.09 4.93 -37.05
CA GLY A 11 4.16 4.79 -38.05
C GLY A 11 4.70 3.35 -38.19
N ILE A 12 3.89 2.36 -37.82
CA ILE A 12 4.17 0.94 -37.96
C ILE A 12 3.56 0.50 -39.29
N GLU A 13 4.38 0.45 -40.34
CA GLU A 13 3.92 0.19 -41.71
C GLU A 13 4.37 -1.20 -42.20
N SER A 14 5.31 -1.85 -41.49
CA SER A 14 5.89 -3.16 -41.85
C SER A 14 5.77 -4.18 -40.72
N GLU A 15 5.74 -5.46 -41.08
CA GLU A 15 5.80 -6.59 -40.13
C GLU A 15 7.06 -6.51 -39.25
N GLU A 16 8.21 -6.10 -39.82
CA GLU A 16 9.43 -5.83 -39.06
C GLU A 16 9.25 -4.78 -37.97
N ASP A 17 8.40 -3.77 -38.16
CA ASP A 17 8.17 -2.73 -37.16
C ASP A 17 7.29 -3.25 -36.00
N VAL A 18 6.40 -4.20 -36.28
CA VAL A 18 5.65 -4.92 -35.25
C VAL A 18 6.60 -5.79 -34.41
N TYR A 19 7.57 -6.46 -35.04
CA TYR A 19 8.60 -7.20 -34.30
C TYR A 19 9.49 -6.28 -33.46
N LYS A 20 9.84 -5.09 -33.95
CA LYS A 20 10.58 -4.08 -33.17
C LYS A 20 9.78 -3.58 -31.98
N LEU A 21 8.48 -3.36 -32.15
CA LEU A 21 7.59 -2.97 -31.06
C LEU A 21 7.51 -4.07 -29.99
N ALA A 22 7.33 -5.32 -30.41
CA ALA A 22 7.31 -6.46 -29.51
C ALA A 22 8.63 -6.62 -28.75
N ASP A 23 9.76 -6.53 -29.45
CA ASP A 23 11.10 -6.59 -28.85
C ASP A 23 11.36 -5.41 -27.91
N PHE A 24 10.89 -4.21 -28.25
CA PHE A 24 10.94 -3.04 -27.38
C PHE A 24 10.13 -3.24 -26.10
N PHE A 25 8.91 -3.76 -26.18
CA PHE A 25 8.08 -4.04 -25.01
C PHE A 25 8.72 -5.10 -24.09
N MET A 26 9.36 -6.13 -24.67
CA MET A 26 10.10 -7.12 -23.90
C MET A 26 11.35 -6.51 -23.22
N LYS A 27 12.01 -5.53 -23.86
CA LYS A 27 13.19 -4.82 -23.34
C LYS A 27 12.85 -3.73 -22.32
N TYR A 28 11.73 -3.02 -22.49
CA TYR A 28 11.27 -1.93 -21.62
C TYR A 28 11.07 -2.37 -20.16
N ARG A 29 10.73 -3.65 -19.93
CA ARG A 29 10.68 -4.26 -18.60
C ARG A 29 12.02 -4.22 -17.86
N HIS A 30 13.14 -4.43 -18.55
CA HIS A 30 14.46 -4.48 -17.93
C HIS A 30 14.92 -3.12 -17.38
N THR A 31 14.42 -2.03 -17.97
CA THR A 31 14.78 -0.66 -17.57
C THR A 31 14.03 -0.19 -16.32
N GLN A 32 12.82 -0.70 -16.07
CA GLN A 32 12.04 -0.40 -14.85
C GLN A 32 12.59 -1.09 -13.59
N GLY A 33 13.30 -2.21 -13.75
CA GLY A 33 13.93 -2.94 -12.64
C GLY A 33 15.05 -2.17 -11.93
N GLU A 34 15.66 -1.18 -12.58
CA GLU A 34 16.77 -0.38 -12.02
C GLU A 34 16.35 1.01 -11.52
N GLN A 35 15.13 1.49 -11.82
CA GLN A 35 14.65 2.81 -11.38
C GLN A 35 13.66 2.79 -10.22
N THR A 36 13.42 1.64 -9.58
CA THR A 36 12.65 1.56 -8.32
C THR A 36 13.58 1.52 -7.11
N GLN A 37 14.59 2.40 -7.08
CA GLN A 37 15.43 2.58 -5.90
C GLN A 37 15.91 4.01 -5.71
N ASP A 38 15.11 5.04 -6.02
CA ASP A 38 15.42 6.39 -5.49
C ASP A 38 14.23 7.37 -5.47
N VAL A 39 13.15 7.06 -4.74
CA VAL A 39 12.35 8.10 -4.02
C VAL A 39 11.69 7.57 -2.74
N THR A 40 11.68 6.26 -2.46
CA THR A 40 11.11 5.71 -1.21
C THR A 40 12.12 5.69 -0.05
N ALA A 41 12.98 6.71 0.05
CA ALA A 41 13.80 7.00 1.23
C ALA A 41 13.15 8.10 2.08
N LYS A 42 11.88 7.90 2.47
CA LYS A 42 11.25 8.70 3.53
C LYS A 42 10.15 7.92 4.25
N TRP A 43 10.56 6.83 4.90
CA TRP A 43 10.15 6.38 6.23
C TRP A 43 10.69 4.98 6.46
N GLY A 44 11.80 4.92 7.19
CA GLY A 44 12.46 3.68 7.53
C GLY A 44 11.76 2.93 8.65
N VAL A 45 11.92 1.61 8.66
CA VAL A 45 12.32 0.78 9.80
C VAL A 45 13.04 -0.46 9.24
N ALA A 46 14.07 -0.92 9.94
CA ALA A 46 15.16 -1.78 9.48
C ALA A 46 14.97 -3.31 9.70
N SER A 47 15.48 -4.12 8.74
CA SER A 47 16.25 -5.40 8.83
C SER A 47 15.79 -6.60 9.72
N PRO A 48 16.36 -7.84 9.62
CA PRO A 48 17.48 -8.33 8.77
C PRO A 48 17.37 -9.77 8.13
N GLN A 49 18.29 -10.03 7.17
CA GLN A 49 19.02 -11.29 6.83
C GLN A 49 18.28 -12.57 6.36
N ALA A 50 18.50 -12.99 5.09
CA ALA A 50 19.43 -14.05 4.61
C ALA A 50 18.64 -15.35 4.31
N GLU A 51 18.83 -16.17 3.27
CA GLU A 51 20.03 -16.70 2.63
C GLU A 51 19.80 -17.15 1.17
N ARG A 52 20.92 -17.35 0.50
CA ARG A 52 21.17 -17.88 -0.85
C ARG A 52 20.70 -19.34 -1.00
N GLY A 53 19.98 -19.65 -2.09
CA GLY A 53 19.67 -21.03 -2.49
C GLY A 53 19.30 -21.09 -3.97
N GLU A 54 20.13 -21.79 -4.74
CA GLU A 54 20.09 -21.93 -6.19
C GLU A 54 19.26 -23.17 -6.59
N PHE A 55 18.75 -23.14 -7.83
CA PHE A 55 18.23 -24.26 -8.63
C PHE A 55 16.75 -24.69 -8.43
N THR A 56 15.91 -24.42 -9.42
CA THR A 56 15.33 -25.45 -10.29
C THR A 56 14.47 -24.80 -11.37
N SER A 57 14.80 -25.14 -12.62
CA SER A 57 13.98 -24.88 -13.80
C SER A 57 12.59 -25.47 -13.61
N SER A 58 11.57 -24.61 -13.65
CA SER A 58 10.19 -25.02 -13.92
C SER A 58 9.63 -24.10 -14.99
N CYS A 59 9.40 -24.66 -16.19
CA CYS A 59 8.62 -24.04 -17.25
C CYS A 59 7.29 -23.54 -16.67
N SER A 60 7.18 -22.22 -16.53
CA SER A 60 5.94 -21.52 -16.28
C SER A 60 5.72 -20.62 -17.51
N PRO A 61 4.48 -20.48 -18.03
CA PRO A 61 4.24 -19.53 -19.10
C PRO A 61 4.68 -18.14 -18.59
N PRO A 62 5.43 -17.36 -19.38
CA PRO A 62 5.83 -16.05 -18.93
C PRO A 62 4.56 -15.22 -18.77
N SER A 63 4.18 -14.92 -17.53
CA SER A 63 3.25 -13.82 -17.21
C SER A 63 3.95 -12.47 -17.47
N ASP A 64 4.67 -12.37 -18.59
CA ASP A 64 5.49 -11.24 -19.03
C ASP A 64 4.63 -10.19 -19.73
N LEU A 65 3.48 -9.90 -19.13
CA LEU A 65 2.58 -8.85 -19.60
C LEU A 65 3.01 -7.56 -18.91
N ILE A 66 3.26 -6.53 -19.71
CA ILE A 66 3.47 -5.17 -19.19
C ILE A 66 2.24 -4.79 -18.36
N HIS A 67 2.49 -4.21 -17.20
CA HIS A 67 1.42 -3.77 -16.33
C HIS A 67 0.52 -2.77 -17.10
N PRO A 68 -0.82 -2.87 -17.04
CA PRO A 68 -1.72 -2.08 -17.88
C PRO A 68 -1.49 -0.57 -17.84
N ASN A 69 -1.01 -0.03 -16.71
CA ASN A 69 -0.72 1.40 -16.55
C ASN A 69 0.58 1.85 -17.25
N ASP A 70 1.51 0.93 -17.51
CA ASP A 70 2.83 1.24 -18.07
C ASP A 70 2.86 1.10 -19.60
N VAL A 71 1.84 0.46 -20.18
CA VAL A 71 1.72 0.27 -21.63
C VAL A 71 1.74 1.60 -22.38
N LEU A 72 1.06 2.62 -21.86
CA LEU A 72 1.03 3.95 -22.49
C LEU A 72 2.38 4.65 -22.41
N VAL A 73 3.13 4.47 -21.32
CA VAL A 73 4.45 5.07 -21.13
C VAL A 73 5.46 4.40 -22.06
N ALA A 74 5.43 3.07 -22.12
CA ALA A 74 6.24 2.28 -23.03
C ALA A 74 5.94 2.62 -24.50
N LEU A 75 4.67 2.72 -24.87
CA LEU A 75 4.26 3.06 -26.23
C LEU A 75 4.69 4.47 -26.62
N ARG A 76 4.61 5.45 -25.71
CA ARG A 76 5.20 6.79 -25.92
C ARG A 76 6.71 6.73 -26.13
N ALA A 77 7.44 5.99 -25.30
CA ALA A 77 8.89 5.85 -25.42
C ALA A 77 9.29 5.18 -26.75
N PHE A 78 8.57 4.13 -27.17
CA PHE A 78 8.76 3.48 -28.46
C PHE A 78 8.56 4.47 -29.61
N THR A 79 7.44 5.20 -29.61
CA THR A 79 7.15 6.17 -30.68
C THR A 79 8.18 7.30 -30.73
N ALA A 80 8.70 7.75 -29.57
CA ALA A 80 9.76 8.75 -29.52
C ALA A 80 11.11 8.24 -30.09
N GLN A 81 11.40 6.93 -29.96
CA GLN A 81 12.67 6.34 -30.38
C GLN A 81 12.65 5.79 -31.81
N HIS A 82 11.52 5.26 -32.26
CA HIS A 82 11.41 4.49 -33.50
C HIS A 82 10.56 5.16 -34.58
N CYS A 83 9.74 6.17 -34.25
CA CYS A 83 9.03 6.94 -35.27
C CYS A 83 9.94 8.05 -35.80
N ARG A 84 10.17 8.08 -37.12
CA ARG A 84 10.74 9.26 -37.78
C ARG A 84 9.75 10.43 -37.69
N PRO A 85 10.21 11.68 -37.53
CA PRO A 85 9.37 12.85 -37.71
C PRO A 85 8.73 12.78 -39.09
N ARG A 86 7.41 12.62 -39.16
CA ARG A 86 6.66 12.59 -40.43
C ARG A 86 6.58 14.01 -40.97
N GLU A 87 7.68 14.54 -41.49
CA GLU A 87 7.75 15.91 -42.03
C GLU A 87 7.58 16.03 -43.55
N LEU A 88 7.42 14.94 -44.33
CA LEU A 88 7.32 15.04 -45.80
C LEU A 88 6.11 14.34 -46.46
N ALA A 89 5.14 13.86 -45.68
CA ALA A 89 3.87 13.32 -46.21
C ALA A 89 2.66 14.24 -45.94
N ALA A 90 2.88 15.42 -45.37
CA ALA A 90 1.81 16.31 -44.91
C ALA A 90 1.15 17.17 -46.00
N SER A 91 1.48 16.99 -47.29
CA SER A 91 1.05 17.96 -48.32
C SER A 91 -0.09 17.52 -49.25
N HIS A 92 -0.34 16.23 -49.53
CA HIS A 92 -1.28 15.89 -50.63
C HIS A 92 -2.22 14.69 -50.41
N GLN A 93 -2.38 14.19 -49.18
CA GLN A 93 -3.37 13.13 -48.88
C GLN A 93 -4.24 13.42 -47.65
N ASN A 94 -4.03 14.56 -46.97
CA ASN A 94 -4.75 14.91 -45.72
C ASN A 94 -6.24 15.29 -45.93
N SER A 95 -6.81 15.06 -47.11
CA SER A 95 -8.26 15.21 -47.34
C SER A 95 -9.02 13.88 -47.25
N MET A 96 -8.35 12.71 -47.18
CA MET A 96 -9.02 11.40 -47.04
C MET A 96 -9.07 10.89 -45.59
N LEU A 97 -8.45 11.61 -44.66
CA LEU A 97 -8.77 11.52 -43.24
C LEU A 97 -9.45 12.83 -42.87
N GLY A 98 -10.67 13.00 -43.37
CA GLY A 98 -11.70 13.63 -42.56
C GLY A 98 -11.89 12.78 -41.31
N LEU A 99 -10.90 12.79 -40.41
CA LEU A 99 -11.15 12.71 -39.00
C LEU A 99 -11.95 13.99 -38.74
N GLY A 100 -13.26 13.92 -39.05
CA GLY A 100 -14.21 14.74 -38.34
C GLY A 100 -13.78 14.61 -36.89
N GLY A 101 -13.39 15.73 -36.29
CA GLY A 101 -13.04 15.76 -34.88
C GLY A 101 -14.08 14.92 -34.18
N ARG A 102 -13.63 13.98 -33.34
CA ARG A 102 -14.53 13.19 -32.52
C ARG A 102 -15.58 14.17 -31.96
N ASP A 103 -16.84 13.79 -32.06
CA ASP A 103 -17.91 14.65 -31.58
C ASP A 103 -17.84 14.71 -30.06
N ASP A 104 -17.04 15.64 -29.55
CA ASP A 104 -16.79 15.85 -28.13
C ASP A 104 -17.95 16.64 -27.48
N THR A 105 -18.99 16.97 -28.26
CA THR A 105 -20.16 17.76 -27.81
C THR A 105 -20.92 17.07 -26.68
N GLU A 106 -20.99 15.73 -26.70
CA GLU A 106 -21.69 14.94 -25.68
C GLU A 106 -20.79 14.50 -24.51
N ASP A 107 -19.47 14.64 -24.65
CA ASP A 107 -18.51 14.18 -23.65
C ASP A 107 -18.72 14.92 -22.32
N ALA A 108 -18.90 16.24 -22.37
CA ALA A 108 -19.14 17.05 -21.18
C ALA A 108 -20.40 16.59 -20.43
N ALA A 109 -21.50 16.38 -21.14
CA ALA A 109 -22.76 15.93 -20.55
C ALA A 109 -22.65 14.51 -19.99
N TYR A 110 -21.93 13.62 -20.68
CA TYR A 110 -21.64 12.26 -20.20
C TYR A 110 -20.85 12.27 -18.90
N TRP A 111 -19.79 13.07 -18.80
CA TRP A 111 -18.94 13.13 -17.61
C TRP A 111 -19.66 13.73 -16.40
N GLU A 112 -20.50 14.75 -16.60
CA GLU A 112 -21.37 15.29 -15.55
C GLU A 112 -22.37 14.23 -15.06
N ALA A 113 -23.06 13.54 -15.99
CA ALA A 113 -23.96 12.45 -15.62
C ALA A 113 -23.25 11.29 -14.90
N MET A 114 -21.99 11.02 -15.23
CA MET A 114 -21.15 10.02 -14.58
C MET A 114 -20.75 10.41 -13.16
N GLY A 115 -20.56 11.72 -12.89
CA GLY A 115 -20.33 12.26 -11.55
C GLY A 115 -21.53 12.08 -10.62
N ASP A 116 -22.74 12.18 -11.17
CA ASP A 116 -24.00 12.06 -10.43
C ASP A 116 -24.47 10.60 -10.19
N VAL A 117 -23.72 9.60 -10.67
CA VAL A 117 -24.07 8.17 -10.51
C VAL A 117 -24.19 7.76 -9.04
N ILE A 118 -23.53 8.47 -8.14
CA ILE A 118 -23.64 8.27 -6.69
C ILE A 118 -24.48 9.40 -6.10
N PRO A 119 -25.72 9.11 -5.65
CA PRO A 119 -26.55 10.11 -5.00
C PRO A 119 -25.86 10.72 -3.78
N GLU A 120 -26.01 12.04 -3.61
CA GLU A 120 -25.43 12.80 -2.48
C GLU A 120 -25.85 12.22 -1.11
N ALA A 121 -27.08 11.67 -1.03
CA ALA A 121 -27.56 10.98 0.17
C ALA A 121 -26.69 9.78 0.57
N LYS A 122 -26.19 9.00 -0.41
CA LYS A 122 -25.29 7.87 -0.14
C LYS A 122 -23.92 8.36 0.32
N LEU A 123 -23.39 9.43 -0.28
CA LEU A 123 -22.14 10.05 0.17
C LEU A 123 -22.20 10.52 1.62
N LYS A 124 -23.32 11.13 2.03
CA LYS A 124 -23.54 11.54 3.43
C LYS A 124 -23.56 10.35 4.39
N ILE A 125 -24.20 9.25 3.99
CA ILE A 125 -24.21 8.02 4.80
C ILE A 125 -22.79 7.44 4.90
N TRP A 126 -22.04 7.40 3.81
CA TRP A 126 -20.65 6.93 3.82
C TRP A 126 -19.75 7.79 4.70
N GLY A 127 -19.85 9.12 4.62
CA GLY A 127 -19.09 10.01 5.51
C GLY A 127 -19.50 9.87 6.98
N ALA A 128 -20.79 9.69 7.27
CA ALA A 128 -21.26 9.40 8.63
C ALA A 128 -20.76 8.05 9.14
N LEU A 129 -20.73 7.03 8.26
CA LEU A 129 -20.22 5.70 8.57
C LEU A 129 -18.71 5.74 8.84
N GLU A 130 -17.93 6.41 7.99
CA GLU A 130 -16.49 6.62 8.18
C GLU A 130 -16.22 7.29 9.52
N ALA A 131 -16.88 8.42 9.80
CA ALA A 131 -16.71 9.13 11.07
C ALA A 131 -17.13 8.29 12.29
N ALA A 132 -18.12 7.41 12.16
CA ALA A 132 -18.54 6.51 13.23
C ALA A 132 -17.52 5.38 13.45
N LEU A 133 -16.98 4.81 12.37
CA LEU A 133 -15.96 3.77 12.42
C LEU A 133 -14.65 4.28 12.99
N ASP A 134 -14.24 5.50 12.65
CA ASP A 134 -13.05 6.14 13.21
C ASP A 134 -13.17 6.31 14.73
N LYS A 135 -14.31 6.83 15.20
CA LYS A 135 -14.59 6.95 16.64
C LYS A 135 -14.58 5.59 17.33
N TYR A 136 -15.18 4.58 16.70
CA TYR A 136 -15.18 3.23 17.26
C TYR A 136 -13.78 2.62 17.32
N HIS A 137 -12.95 2.85 16.30
CA HIS A 137 -11.56 2.40 16.26
C HIS A 137 -10.72 3.03 17.37
N ILE A 138 -10.89 4.32 17.63
CA ILE A 138 -10.24 5.02 18.75
C ILE A 138 -10.60 4.35 20.08
N VAL A 139 -11.90 4.16 20.35
CA VAL A 139 -12.37 3.52 21.60
C VAL A 139 -11.84 2.09 21.74
N LEU A 140 -11.81 1.32 20.65
CA LEU A 140 -11.30 -0.05 20.68
C LEU A 140 -9.79 -0.09 20.98
N THR A 141 -9.04 0.86 20.43
CA THR A 141 -7.59 1.00 20.67
C THR A 141 -7.31 1.39 22.12
N GLU A 142 -8.06 2.37 22.66
CA GLU A 142 -8.00 2.74 24.07
C GLU A 142 -8.33 1.55 24.98
N ARG A 143 -9.39 0.81 24.67
CA ARG A 143 -9.77 -0.38 25.43
C ARG A 143 -8.68 -1.46 25.40
N SER A 144 -8.06 -1.67 24.24
CA SER A 144 -6.94 -2.61 24.10
C SER A 144 -5.78 -2.21 25.02
N LYS A 145 -5.39 -0.92 25.01
CA LYS A 145 -4.36 -0.39 25.90
C LYS A 145 -4.70 -0.60 27.37
N PHE A 146 -5.92 -0.25 27.80
CA PHE A 146 -6.34 -0.44 29.19
C PHE A 146 -6.35 -1.91 29.63
N ILE A 147 -6.66 -2.84 28.73
CA ILE A 147 -6.58 -4.28 29.03
C ILE A 147 -5.14 -4.67 29.32
N THR A 148 -4.18 -4.26 28.48
CA THR A 148 -2.75 -4.53 28.68
C THR A 148 -2.25 -3.92 29.99
N ASP A 149 -2.60 -2.65 30.26
CA ASP A 149 -2.20 -1.96 31.49
C ASP A 149 -2.77 -2.66 32.74
N THR A 150 -4.05 -3.05 32.68
CA THR A 150 -4.71 -3.78 33.78
C THR A 150 -4.08 -5.15 34.01
N GLN A 151 -3.72 -5.88 32.95
CA GLN A 151 -3.03 -7.16 33.07
C GLN A 151 -1.65 -6.99 33.69
N SER A 152 -0.88 -5.97 33.27
CA SER A 152 0.42 -5.64 33.85
C SER A 152 0.31 -5.30 35.34
N LEU A 153 -0.65 -4.45 35.72
CA LEU A 153 -0.89 -4.10 37.12
C LEU A 153 -1.30 -5.30 37.96
N LYS A 154 -2.14 -6.20 37.44
CA LYS A 154 -2.52 -7.44 38.13
C LYS A 154 -1.32 -8.37 38.34
N GLN A 155 -0.44 -8.47 37.34
CA GLN A 155 0.78 -9.25 37.43
C GLN A 155 1.69 -8.68 38.52
N GLN A 156 1.97 -7.37 38.50
CA GLN A 156 2.77 -6.70 39.53
C GLN A 156 2.15 -6.85 40.93
N ASN A 157 0.84 -6.73 41.07
CA ASN A 157 0.18 -6.91 42.36
C ASN A 157 0.33 -8.35 42.89
N THR A 158 0.28 -9.35 41.99
CA THR A 158 0.50 -10.75 42.33
C THR A 158 1.95 -10.98 42.76
N GLU A 159 2.92 -10.41 42.05
CA GLU A 159 4.35 -10.47 42.40
C GLU A 159 4.62 -9.83 43.76
N LEU A 160 4.08 -8.63 44.02
CA LEU A 160 4.20 -7.97 45.31
C LEU A 160 3.59 -8.80 46.44
N ARG A 161 2.42 -9.41 46.22
CA ARG A 161 1.80 -10.33 47.20
C ARG A 161 2.67 -11.56 47.46
N MET A 162 3.27 -12.15 46.43
CA MET A 162 4.20 -13.27 46.58
C MET A 162 5.45 -12.86 47.36
N LEU A 163 6.06 -11.71 47.02
CA LEU A 163 7.23 -11.18 47.73
C LEU A 163 6.92 -10.87 49.19
N LEU A 164 5.76 -10.27 49.46
CA LEU A 164 5.30 -10.02 50.82
C LEU A 164 5.11 -11.34 51.58
N HIS A 165 4.44 -12.32 50.97
CA HIS A 165 4.28 -13.65 51.56
C HIS A 165 5.63 -14.33 51.83
N GLN A 166 6.59 -14.21 50.92
CA GLN A 166 7.96 -14.71 51.09
C GLN A 166 8.68 -14.00 52.24
N TYR A 167 8.51 -12.68 52.38
CA TYR A 167 9.09 -11.91 53.47
C TYR A 167 8.49 -12.32 54.82
N VAL A 168 7.16 -12.32 54.95
CA VAL A 168 6.42 -12.68 56.17
C VAL A 168 6.84 -14.06 56.68
N ASN A 169 7.00 -15.03 55.78
CA ASN A 169 7.36 -16.41 56.12
C ASN A 169 8.89 -16.66 56.13
N SER A 170 9.71 -15.63 55.94
CA SER A 170 11.16 -15.77 55.98
C SER A 170 11.61 -16.16 57.38
N ARG A 171 12.59 -17.07 57.48
CA ARG A 171 13.12 -17.56 58.76
C ARG A 171 13.73 -16.45 59.61
N VAL A 172 14.31 -15.44 58.97
CA VAL A 172 14.90 -14.27 59.64
C VAL A 172 13.85 -13.54 60.48
N ASN A 173 12.59 -13.48 60.04
CA ASN A 173 11.52 -12.86 60.81
C ASN A 173 11.16 -13.64 62.09
N ALA A 174 11.42 -14.95 62.14
CA ALA A 174 11.24 -15.76 63.35
C ALA A 174 12.43 -15.66 64.32
N GLU A 175 13.58 -15.18 63.84
CA GLU A 175 14.79 -14.96 64.64
C GLU A 175 14.83 -13.57 65.29
N LEU A 176 13.95 -12.65 64.88
CA LEU A 176 13.81 -11.32 65.48
C LEU A 176 12.99 -11.37 66.78
N GLU A 177 13.48 -10.70 67.84
CA GLU A 177 12.76 -10.58 69.12
C GLU A 177 11.38 -9.89 68.98
N ILE A 178 11.23 -9.03 67.97
CA ILE A 178 9.95 -8.41 67.61
C ILE A 178 9.74 -8.61 66.10
N PRO A 179 8.88 -9.55 65.69
CA PRO A 179 8.64 -9.79 64.27
C PRO A 179 7.86 -8.61 63.65
N PRO A 180 8.22 -8.17 62.43
CA PRO A 180 7.61 -7.02 61.76
C PRO A 180 6.10 -7.19 61.51
N ASN A 181 5.61 -8.42 61.44
CA ASN A 181 4.18 -8.75 61.36
C ASN A 181 3.38 -8.19 62.54
N LEU A 182 3.98 -8.17 63.74
CA LEU A 182 3.37 -7.65 64.95
C LEU A 182 3.32 -6.12 64.93
N VAL A 183 4.37 -5.48 64.39
CA VAL A 183 4.45 -4.02 64.26
C VAL A 183 3.44 -3.49 63.23
N MET A 184 3.25 -4.19 62.11
CA MET A 184 2.21 -3.84 61.12
C MET A 184 0.79 -3.92 61.69
N GLN A 185 0.50 -4.85 62.61
CA GLN A 185 -0.82 -4.98 63.24
C GLN A 185 -1.06 -3.93 64.34
N LEU A 186 0.01 -3.40 64.93
CA LEU A 186 -0.04 -2.36 65.96
C LEU A 186 -0.12 -0.94 65.38
N ALA A 187 0.23 -0.76 64.10
CA ALA A 187 -0.02 0.50 63.39
C ALA A 187 -1.53 0.62 63.16
N PRO A 188 -2.24 1.56 63.79
CA PRO A 188 -3.67 1.73 63.57
C PRO A 188 -3.88 2.04 62.08
N GLU A 189 -4.75 1.26 61.45
CA GLU A 189 -5.31 1.52 60.13
C GLU A 189 -5.70 3.01 60.07
N GLY A 190 -4.96 3.78 59.29
CA GLY A 190 -5.15 5.21 59.17
C GLY A 190 -6.59 5.49 58.76
N THR A 191 -7.35 6.08 59.69
CA THR A 191 -8.66 6.66 59.43
C THR A 191 -8.56 7.64 58.26
N ASN A 192 -9.15 7.30 57.12
CA ASN A 192 -9.73 8.23 56.15
C ASN A 192 -10.81 7.51 55.35
#